data_AF-A0A7W1D662-F1
#
_entry.id   AF-A0A7W1D662-F1
#
_cell.length_a   1.000
_cell.length_b   1.000
_cell.length_c   1.000
_cell.angle_alpha   90.00
_cell.angle_beta   90.00
_cell.angle_gamma   90.00
#
_symmetry.space_group_name_H-M   'P 1'
#
loop_
_entity.id
_entity.type
_entity.pdbx_description
1 polymer ?
#
loop_
_entity_poly.entity_id
_entity_poly.type
_entity_poly.pdbx_seq_one_letter_code
_entity_poly.pdbx_strand_id
1 'polypeptide(L)'
;MGRADPFYGYSLFLRTILFALIPAFALWQVVRLRRALHVFQLEGYKRHRLLAWCRANPRRALFFAAAPAKKPLVMTGRARRLLVVAELLSVLGVLVLPAAAHLIAGAPWDILTWGLATALVIVGAPVVLVAADWLLTPVQAAINRRYGTSARRKLAEVGPVVVGVTGSYGKTSTKFAIERLIGPPGSALATPGSFNTPLGVCRTINENLRPQHRFFVVEMGAYGEGEIAELCRFAGPRIGVLTSIGPAHLERFGSMDAIRRAKYEIVRCLPPGGTAVMNVDDPEVRALADATEGIRVVRYGLEGSVRPDVTAHSVEVTERGTTLTVAAGGEELRTETRLLGAHALGHILAAVSVALVAGRSLGELDGPIRSLQAVEHRLQIIDGTG
;
A
#
# COMPACT_ATOMS: atom_id res chain seq x y z
N MET A 1 -26.22 -20.96 -66.95
CA MET A 1 -26.68 -20.62 -65.58
C MET A 1 -25.70 -21.24 -64.60
N GLY A 2 -25.05 -20.40 -63.78
CA GLY A 2 -23.80 -20.71 -63.09
C GLY A 2 -23.89 -21.86 -62.10
N ARG A 3 -22.88 -22.73 -62.10
CA ARG A 3 -22.63 -23.65 -60.98
C ARG A 3 -22.47 -22.79 -59.73
N ALA A 4 -23.41 -22.91 -58.79
CA ALA A 4 -23.24 -22.37 -57.46
C ALA A 4 -21.90 -22.89 -56.93
N ASP A 5 -21.03 -21.97 -56.51
CA ASP A 5 -19.77 -22.33 -55.87
C ASP A 5 -20.12 -23.26 -54.68
N PRO A 6 -19.66 -24.53 -54.66
CA PRO A 6 -19.94 -25.44 -53.56
C PRO A 6 -19.39 -24.92 -52.22
N PHE A 7 -18.51 -23.90 -52.26
CA PHE A 7 -17.99 -23.19 -51.10
C PHE A 7 -18.73 -21.88 -50.80
N TYR A 8 -19.82 -21.54 -51.49
CA TYR A 8 -20.58 -20.30 -51.23
C TYR A 8 -21.16 -20.27 -49.80
N GLY A 9 -21.72 -21.40 -49.33
CA GLY A 9 -22.20 -21.52 -47.95
C GLY A 9 -21.06 -21.48 -46.91
N TYR A 10 -19.94 -22.10 -47.24
CA TYR A 10 -18.74 -22.12 -46.39
C TYR A 10 -18.11 -20.72 -46.29
N SER A 11 -18.01 -19.99 -47.40
CA SER A 11 -17.47 -18.64 -47.47
C SER A 11 -18.38 -17.60 -46.80
N LEU A 12 -19.70 -17.74 -46.91
CA LEU A 12 -20.66 -16.91 -46.18
C LEU A 12 -20.52 -17.13 -44.66
N PHE A 13 -20.45 -18.38 -44.22
CA PHE A 13 -20.30 -18.74 -42.81
C PHE A 13 -18.95 -18.25 -42.24
N LEU A 14 -17.85 -18.42 -42.97
CA LEU A 14 -16.53 -17.92 -42.58
C LEU A 14 -16.54 -16.39 -42.43
N ARG A 15 -17.21 -15.68 -43.36
CA ARG A 15 -17.42 -14.22 -43.28
C ARG A 15 -18.25 -13.84 -42.06
N THR A 16 -19.30 -14.58 -41.73
CA THR A 16 -20.10 -14.33 -40.51
C THR A 16 -19.27 -14.52 -39.24
N ILE A 17 -18.43 -15.55 -39.16
CA ILE A 17 -17.51 -15.74 -38.04
C ILE A 17 -16.54 -14.56 -37.92
N LEU A 18 -15.86 -14.22 -39.02
CA LEU A 18 -14.82 -13.18 -39.06
C LEU A 18 -15.35 -11.78 -38.79
N PHE A 19 -16.47 -11.40 -39.40
CA PHE A 19 -16.96 -10.02 -39.38
C PHE A 19 -18.09 -9.76 -38.37
N ALA A 20 -18.72 -10.79 -37.79
CA ALA A 20 -19.78 -10.62 -36.81
C ALA A 20 -19.48 -11.33 -35.48
N LEU A 21 -19.20 -12.63 -35.49
CA LEU A 21 -19.10 -13.41 -34.24
C LEU A 21 -17.81 -13.11 -33.46
N ILE A 22 -16.67 -12.97 -34.13
CA ILE A 22 -15.39 -12.62 -33.47
C ILE A 22 -15.45 -11.20 -32.85
N PRO A 23 -15.91 -10.15 -33.56
CA PRO A 23 -16.09 -8.83 -32.94
C PRO A 23 -17.09 -8.84 -31.77
N ALA A 24 -18.22 -9.54 -31.90
CA ALA A 24 -19.19 -9.67 -30.82
C ALA A 24 -18.61 -10.41 -29.60
N PHE A 25 -17.85 -11.47 -29.84
CA PHE A 25 -17.10 -12.19 -28.82
C PHE A 25 -16.10 -11.27 -28.12
N ALA A 26 -15.27 -10.54 -28.86
CA ALA A 26 -14.26 -9.64 -28.28
C ALA A 26 -14.91 -8.57 -27.39
N LEU A 27 -15.98 -7.92 -27.85
CA LEU A 27 -16.72 -6.94 -27.06
C LEU A 27 -17.25 -7.54 -25.75
N TRP A 28 -17.83 -8.74 -25.82
CA TRP A 28 -18.35 -9.44 -24.66
C TRP A 28 -17.25 -9.91 -23.70
N GLN A 29 -16.13 -10.40 -24.25
CA GLN A 29 -14.98 -10.87 -23.51
C GLN A 29 -14.29 -9.74 -22.76
N VAL A 30 -14.19 -8.53 -23.33
CA VAL A 30 -13.69 -7.34 -22.63
C VAL A 30 -14.50 -7.06 -21.36
N VAL A 31 -15.83 -7.13 -21.43
CA VAL A 31 -16.69 -6.92 -20.25
C VAL A 31 -16.38 -7.97 -19.17
N ARG A 32 -16.22 -9.23 -19.57
CA ARG A 32 -15.92 -10.33 -18.66
C ARG A 32 -14.54 -10.21 -18.03
N LEU A 33 -13.51 -9.97 -18.83
CA LEU A 33 -12.15 -9.72 -18.37
C LEU A 33 -12.08 -8.50 -17.45
N ARG A 34 -12.83 -7.43 -17.73
CA ARG A 34 -12.89 -6.25 -16.86
C ARG A 34 -13.45 -6.58 -15.47
N ARG A 35 -14.47 -7.43 -15.39
CA ARG A 35 -15.03 -7.86 -14.10
C ARG A 35 -14.09 -8.81 -13.35
N ALA A 36 -13.44 -9.74 -14.04
CA ALA A 36 -12.44 -10.62 -13.45
C ALA A 36 -11.19 -9.83 -12.98
N LEU A 37 -10.78 -8.81 -13.73
CA LEU A 37 -9.71 -7.88 -13.39
C LEU A 37 -10.03 -7.08 -12.12
N HIS A 38 -11.30 -6.72 -11.91
CA HIS A 38 -11.72 -6.06 -10.67
C HIS A 38 -11.48 -6.93 -9.45
N VAL A 39 -11.87 -8.21 -9.49
CA VAL A 39 -11.56 -9.16 -8.43
C VAL A 39 -10.05 -9.33 -8.26
N PHE A 40 -9.32 -9.46 -9.37
CA PHE A 40 -7.86 -9.62 -9.32
C PHE A 40 -7.16 -8.42 -8.67
N GLN A 41 -7.65 -7.20 -8.93
CA GLN A 41 -7.17 -5.98 -8.29
C GLN A 41 -7.48 -5.96 -6.79
N LEU A 42 -8.68 -6.38 -6.37
CA LEU A 42 -9.06 -6.48 -4.95
C LEU A 42 -8.18 -7.47 -4.19
N GLU A 43 -7.79 -8.57 -4.86
CA GLU A 43 -6.85 -9.58 -4.34
C GLU A 43 -5.37 -9.17 -4.42
N GLY A 44 -5.09 -7.90 -4.74
CA GLY A 44 -3.74 -7.34 -4.78
C GLY A 44 -2.87 -7.88 -5.92
N TYR A 45 -3.50 -8.29 -7.02
CA TYR A 45 -2.85 -8.92 -8.18
C TYR A 45 -2.01 -10.17 -7.82
N LYS A 46 -2.43 -10.93 -6.80
CA LYS A 46 -1.79 -12.20 -6.42
C LYS A 46 -2.49 -13.37 -7.13
N ARG A 47 -1.80 -14.03 -8.06
CA ARG A 47 -2.36 -15.09 -8.93
C ARG A 47 -3.06 -16.19 -8.14
N HIS A 48 -2.41 -16.71 -7.10
CA HIS A 48 -2.98 -17.77 -6.26
C HIS A 48 -4.26 -17.34 -5.55
N ARG A 49 -4.39 -16.06 -5.17
CA ARG A 49 -5.59 -15.54 -4.48
C ARG A 49 -6.77 -15.42 -5.42
N LEU A 50 -6.55 -14.95 -6.65
CA LEU A 50 -7.60 -14.93 -7.67
C LEU A 50 -8.14 -16.36 -7.92
N LEU A 51 -7.24 -17.34 -8.09
CA LEU A 51 -7.64 -18.73 -8.31
C LEU A 51 -8.35 -19.34 -7.09
N ALA A 52 -7.86 -19.07 -5.88
CA ALA A 52 -8.52 -19.50 -4.65
C ALA A 52 -9.92 -18.88 -4.50
N TRP A 53 -10.05 -17.58 -4.80
CA TRP A 53 -11.34 -16.88 -4.80
C TRP A 53 -12.31 -17.50 -5.81
N CYS A 54 -11.84 -17.82 -7.01
CA CYS A 54 -12.65 -18.48 -8.03
C CYS A 54 -13.14 -19.86 -7.58
N ARG A 55 -12.29 -20.66 -6.92
CA ARG A 55 -12.67 -21.96 -6.37
C ARG A 55 -13.68 -21.84 -5.23
N ALA A 56 -13.53 -20.84 -4.37
CA ALA A 56 -14.46 -20.57 -3.28
C ALA A 56 -15.81 -20.00 -3.77
N ASN A 57 -15.86 -19.40 -4.96
CA ASN A 57 -17.04 -18.71 -5.48
C ASN A 57 -17.38 -19.11 -6.93
N PRO A 58 -17.66 -20.40 -7.24
CA PRO A 58 -17.76 -20.87 -8.62
C PRO A 58 -18.86 -20.19 -9.44
N ARG A 59 -20.05 -19.99 -8.86
CA ARG A 59 -21.16 -19.27 -9.52
C ARG A 59 -20.81 -17.81 -9.82
N ARG A 60 -20.15 -17.12 -8.88
CA ARG A 60 -19.73 -15.73 -9.08
C ARG A 60 -18.55 -15.63 -10.05
N ALA A 61 -17.64 -16.58 -10.05
CA ALA A 61 -16.54 -16.64 -11.01
C ALA A 61 -17.03 -16.92 -12.44
N LEU A 62 -18.16 -17.61 -12.61
CA LEU A 62 -18.71 -17.89 -13.94
C LEU A 62 -19.34 -16.65 -14.59
N PHE A 63 -20.03 -15.82 -13.82
CA PHE A 63 -20.75 -14.65 -14.34
C PHE A 63 -20.09 -13.30 -14.02
N PHE A 64 -19.14 -13.30 -13.08
CA PHE A 64 -18.58 -12.13 -12.42
C PHE A 64 -19.66 -11.07 -12.14
N ALA A 65 -20.78 -11.51 -11.54
CA ALA A 65 -21.86 -10.62 -11.17
C ALA A 65 -21.31 -9.45 -10.34
N ALA A 66 -21.79 -8.24 -10.61
CA ALA A 66 -21.33 -7.03 -9.93
C ALA A 66 -21.63 -7.17 -8.44
N ALA A 67 -20.64 -7.62 -7.66
CA ALA A 67 -20.71 -7.53 -6.23
C ALA A 67 -20.63 -6.03 -5.86
N PRO A 68 -21.36 -5.58 -4.82
CA PRO A 68 -21.16 -4.24 -4.27
C PRO A 68 -19.78 -4.21 -3.60
N ALA A 69 -18.73 -4.02 -4.40
CA ALA A 69 -17.39 -3.85 -3.90
C ALA A 69 -17.28 -2.43 -3.33
N LYS A 70 -16.88 -2.30 -2.07
CA LYS A 70 -16.61 -1.01 -1.41
C LYS A 70 -15.60 -0.14 -2.17
N LYS A 71 -14.81 -0.71 -3.09
CA LYS A 71 -13.84 0.00 -3.94
C LYS A 71 -14.08 -0.33 -5.42
N PRO A 72 -14.30 0.69 -6.28
CA PRO A 72 -14.48 0.49 -7.71
C PRO A 72 -13.17 0.04 -8.38
N LEU A 73 -13.30 -0.57 -9.57
CA LEU A 73 -12.15 -0.86 -10.42
C LEU A 73 -11.45 0.45 -10.83
N VAL A 74 -10.13 0.52 -10.64
CA VAL A 74 -9.32 1.68 -11.04
C VAL A 74 -8.44 1.28 -12.21
N MET A 75 -8.66 1.90 -13.37
CA MET A 75 -7.92 1.59 -14.61
C MET A 75 -6.51 2.20 -14.61
N THR A 76 -5.61 1.59 -13.84
CA THR A 76 -4.18 1.89 -13.81
C THR A 76 -3.45 1.46 -15.09
N GLY A 77 -2.22 1.93 -15.29
CA GLY A 77 -1.39 1.47 -16.41
C GLY A 77 -1.15 -0.05 -16.42
N ARG A 78 -1.03 -0.69 -15.24
CA ARG A 78 -0.95 -2.15 -15.11
C ARG A 78 -2.27 -2.81 -15.53
N ALA A 79 -3.40 -2.32 -15.02
CA ALA A 79 -4.73 -2.83 -15.34
C ALA A 79 -5.03 -2.76 -16.84
N ARG A 80 -4.67 -1.65 -17.50
CA ARG A 80 -4.81 -1.49 -18.96
C ARG A 80 -3.96 -2.50 -19.74
N ARG A 81 -2.66 -2.62 -19.43
CA ARG A 81 -1.78 -3.60 -20.09
C ARG A 81 -2.30 -5.03 -19.91
N LEU A 82 -2.72 -5.37 -18.69
CA LEU A 82 -3.23 -6.69 -18.37
C LEU A 82 -4.50 -7.01 -19.16
N LEU A 83 -5.44 -6.05 -19.25
CA LEU A 83 -6.65 -6.20 -20.04
C LEU A 83 -6.34 -6.39 -21.53
N VAL A 84 -5.44 -5.57 -22.09
CA VAL A 84 -5.03 -5.67 -23.51
C VAL A 84 -4.39 -7.03 -23.82
N VAL A 85 -3.44 -7.48 -23.00
CA VAL A 85 -2.78 -8.77 -23.22
C VAL A 85 -3.76 -9.94 -23.03
N ALA A 86 -4.64 -9.87 -22.03
CA ALA A 86 -5.65 -10.91 -21.83
C ALA A 86 -6.67 -10.96 -22.98
N GLU A 87 -7.02 -9.82 -23.57
CA GLU A 87 -7.88 -9.75 -24.75
C GLU A 87 -7.19 -10.38 -25.97
N LEU A 88 -5.92 -10.04 -26.22
CA LEU A 88 -5.12 -10.65 -27.28
C LEU A 88 -5.00 -12.17 -27.12
N LEU A 89 -4.74 -12.65 -25.90
CA LEU A 89 -4.71 -14.09 -25.61
C LEU A 89 -6.08 -14.75 -25.81
N SER A 90 -7.17 -14.05 -25.49
CA SER A 90 -8.53 -14.56 -25.70
C SER A 90 -8.82 -14.74 -27.20
N VAL A 91 -8.48 -13.73 -28.01
CA VAL A 91 -8.64 -13.79 -29.47
C VAL A 91 -7.76 -14.90 -30.06
N LEU A 92 -6.48 -14.98 -29.68
CA LEU A 92 -5.58 -16.04 -30.14
C LEU A 92 -6.10 -17.43 -29.73
N GLY A 93 -6.60 -17.58 -28.50
CA GLY A 93 -7.16 -18.84 -28.00
C GLY A 93 -8.36 -19.34 -28.82
N VAL A 94 -9.20 -18.43 -29.32
CA VAL A 94 -10.36 -18.77 -30.16
C VAL A 94 -9.97 -18.98 -31.64
N LEU A 95 -8.81 -18.50 -32.09
CA LEU A 95 -8.39 -18.62 -33.50
C LEU A 95 -7.42 -19.77 -33.78
N VAL A 96 -6.52 -20.08 -32.86
CA VAL A 96 -5.42 -21.04 -33.11
C VAL A 96 -5.94 -22.48 -33.29
N LEU A 97 -6.79 -22.95 -32.37
CA LEU A 97 -7.32 -24.33 -32.43
C LEU A 97 -8.18 -24.56 -33.69
N PRO A 98 -9.11 -23.66 -34.06
CA PRO A 98 -9.90 -23.81 -35.27
C PRO A 98 -9.09 -23.72 -36.55
N ALA A 99 -8.10 -22.82 -36.61
CA ALA A 99 -7.21 -22.72 -37.77
C ALA A 99 -6.42 -24.02 -37.96
N ALA A 100 -5.90 -24.61 -36.89
CA ALA A 100 -5.21 -25.90 -36.97
C ALA A 100 -6.15 -27.03 -37.41
N ALA A 101 -7.36 -27.11 -36.84
CA ALA A 101 -8.36 -28.09 -37.23
C ALA A 101 -8.78 -27.94 -38.71
N HIS A 102 -8.90 -26.70 -39.18
CA HIS A 102 -9.18 -26.40 -40.58
C HIS A 102 -8.09 -26.94 -41.51
N LEU A 103 -6.82 -26.69 -41.18
CA LEU A 103 -5.68 -27.12 -41.99
C LEU A 103 -5.51 -28.65 -42.02
N ILE A 104 -5.87 -29.36 -40.94
CA ILE A 104 -5.67 -30.80 -40.82
C ILE A 104 -6.87 -31.60 -41.35
N ALA A 105 -8.09 -31.18 -41.01
CA ALA A 105 -9.29 -31.98 -41.21
C ALA A 105 -10.46 -31.21 -41.87
N GLY A 106 -10.35 -29.88 -42.03
CA GLY A 106 -11.39 -29.05 -42.63
C GLY A 106 -12.72 -29.05 -41.85
N ALA A 107 -13.81 -28.75 -42.55
CA ALA A 107 -15.14 -28.76 -41.97
C ALA A 107 -15.63 -30.20 -41.71
N PRO A 108 -16.35 -30.47 -40.59
CA PRO A 108 -16.86 -29.51 -39.60
C PRO A 108 -15.94 -29.30 -38.37
N TRP A 109 -14.71 -29.82 -38.38
CA TRP A 109 -13.84 -29.84 -37.20
C TRP A 109 -13.38 -28.45 -36.77
N ASP A 110 -13.14 -27.55 -37.72
CA ASP A 110 -12.89 -26.13 -37.51
C ASP A 110 -14.04 -25.43 -36.74
N ILE A 111 -15.29 -25.71 -37.10
CA ILE A 111 -16.49 -25.16 -36.44
C ILE A 111 -16.61 -25.68 -35.00
N LEU A 112 -16.47 -27.00 -34.82
CA LEU A 112 -16.59 -27.63 -33.50
C LEU A 112 -15.50 -27.14 -32.54
N THR A 113 -14.27 -27.07 -33.02
CA THR A 113 -13.15 -26.53 -32.24
C THR A 113 -13.31 -25.05 -31.97
N TRP A 114 -13.92 -24.27 -32.86
CA TRP A 114 -14.21 -22.84 -32.61
C TRP A 114 -15.24 -22.65 -31.51
N GLY A 115 -16.35 -23.39 -31.55
CA GLY A 115 -17.36 -23.36 -30.50
C GLY A 115 -16.79 -23.77 -29.13
N LEU A 116 -16.00 -24.85 -29.10
CA LEU A 116 -15.34 -25.32 -27.89
C LEU A 116 -14.31 -24.31 -27.36
N ALA A 117 -13.41 -23.80 -28.21
CA ALA A 117 -12.40 -22.82 -27.82
C ALA A 117 -13.05 -21.53 -27.29
N THR A 118 -14.11 -21.07 -27.95
CA THR A 118 -14.90 -19.93 -27.49
C THR A 118 -15.46 -20.20 -26.09
N ALA A 119 -16.18 -21.31 -25.88
CA ALA A 119 -16.73 -21.65 -24.57
C ALA A 119 -15.65 -21.74 -23.47
N LEU A 120 -14.48 -22.32 -23.78
CA LEU A 120 -13.37 -22.44 -22.84
C LEU A 120 -12.73 -21.10 -22.50
N VAL A 121 -12.48 -20.23 -23.48
CA VAL A 121 -11.89 -18.89 -23.25
C VAL A 121 -12.86 -18.00 -22.47
N ILE A 122 -14.14 -18.12 -22.76
CA ILE A 122 -15.22 -17.50 -22.00
C ILE A 122 -15.13 -17.95 -20.54
N VAL A 123 -15.30 -19.24 -20.26
CA VAL A 123 -15.31 -19.76 -18.88
C VAL A 123 -13.99 -19.48 -18.16
N GLY A 124 -12.88 -19.61 -18.89
CA GLY A 124 -11.51 -19.48 -18.44
C GLY A 124 -10.97 -18.04 -18.34
N ALA A 125 -11.79 -16.99 -18.45
CA ALA A 125 -11.34 -15.59 -18.33
C ALA A 125 -10.37 -15.31 -17.16
N PRO A 126 -10.53 -15.89 -15.94
CA PRO A 126 -9.57 -15.70 -14.85
C PRO A 126 -8.21 -16.35 -15.13
N VAL A 127 -8.21 -17.52 -15.79
CA VAL A 127 -7.00 -18.23 -16.20
C VAL A 127 -6.27 -17.42 -17.29
N VAL A 128 -7.03 -16.85 -18.24
CA VAL A 128 -6.46 -15.96 -19.27
C VAL A 128 -5.81 -14.72 -18.63
N LEU A 129 -6.44 -14.11 -17.61
CA LEU A 129 -5.82 -13.01 -16.85
C LEU A 129 -4.56 -13.43 -16.11
N VAL A 130 -4.53 -14.62 -15.51
CA VAL A 130 -3.33 -15.15 -14.85
C VAL A 130 -2.22 -15.40 -15.87
N ALA A 131 -2.52 -15.95 -17.04
CA ALA A 131 -1.58 -16.15 -18.12
C ALA A 131 -1.02 -14.80 -18.64
N ALA A 132 -1.89 -13.81 -18.83
CA ALA A 132 -1.50 -12.46 -19.22
C ALA A 132 -0.59 -11.79 -18.18
N ASP A 133 -0.89 -11.92 -16.88
CA ASP A 133 -0.03 -11.40 -15.81
C ASP A 133 1.31 -12.14 -15.74
N TRP A 134 1.32 -13.45 -16.02
CA TRP A 134 2.55 -14.24 -16.13
C TRP A 134 3.43 -13.74 -17.27
N LEU A 135 2.88 -13.56 -18.48
CA LEU A 135 3.60 -13.00 -19.63
C LEU A 135 4.10 -11.57 -19.40
N LEU A 136 3.33 -10.76 -18.66
CA LEU A 136 3.70 -9.38 -18.32
C LEU A 136 4.68 -9.27 -17.15
N THR A 137 5.04 -10.36 -16.48
CA THR A 137 5.99 -10.34 -15.34
C THR A 137 7.29 -9.57 -15.65
N PRO A 138 8.04 -9.87 -16.73
CA PRO A 138 9.29 -9.15 -17.03
C PRO A 138 9.05 -7.66 -17.30
N VAL A 139 7.99 -7.33 -18.04
CA VAL A 139 7.62 -5.94 -18.34
C VAL A 139 7.28 -5.18 -17.05
N GLN A 140 6.48 -5.78 -16.18
CA GLN A 140 6.09 -5.18 -14.91
C GLN A 140 7.30 -5.03 -13.97
N ALA A 141 8.21 -6.00 -13.94
CA ALA A 141 9.46 -5.93 -13.18
C ALA A 141 10.36 -4.80 -13.68
N ALA A 142 10.51 -4.65 -15.01
CA ALA A 142 11.28 -3.57 -15.60
C ALA A 142 10.69 -2.19 -15.28
N ILE A 143 9.36 -2.04 -15.36
CA ILE A 143 8.66 -0.80 -14.99
C ILE A 143 8.87 -0.48 -13.51
N ASN A 144 8.67 -1.46 -12.63
CA ASN A 144 8.86 -1.28 -11.18
C ASN A 144 10.30 -0.88 -10.86
N ARG A 145 11.29 -1.53 -11.50
CA ARG A 145 12.71 -1.21 -11.34
C ARG A 145 13.00 0.22 -11.78
N ARG A 146 12.55 0.63 -12.97
CA ARG A 146 12.73 2.01 -13.46
C ARG A 146 12.10 3.03 -12.52
N TYR A 147 10.90 2.74 -12.03
CA TYR A 147 10.19 3.61 -11.09
C TYR A 147 10.91 3.75 -9.75
N GLY A 148 11.44 2.64 -9.22
CA GLY A 148 12.26 2.60 -8.02
C GLY A 148 13.61 3.32 -8.20
N THR A 149 14.29 3.14 -9.34
CA THR A 149 15.53 3.87 -9.65
C THR A 149 15.30 5.38 -9.74
N SER A 150 14.21 5.82 -10.38
CA SER A 150 13.84 7.24 -10.42
C SER A 150 13.63 7.80 -9.01
N ALA A 151 12.92 7.06 -8.16
CA ALA A 151 12.66 7.49 -6.79
C ALA A 151 13.95 7.57 -5.97
N ARG A 152 14.83 6.56 -6.05
CA ARG A 152 16.15 6.58 -5.38
C ARG A 152 17.00 7.75 -5.82
N ARG A 153 17.05 8.03 -7.13
CA ARG A 153 17.80 9.17 -7.66
C ARG A 153 17.27 10.48 -7.09
N LYS A 154 15.96 10.68 -7.12
CA LYS A 154 15.33 11.89 -6.58
C LYS A 154 15.52 12.04 -5.07
N LEU A 155 15.48 10.93 -4.32
CA LEU A 155 15.76 10.93 -2.89
C LEU A 155 17.22 11.34 -2.60
N ALA A 156 18.18 10.85 -3.39
CA ALA A 156 19.58 11.25 -3.29
C ALA A 156 19.83 12.71 -3.71
N GLU A 157 19.16 13.19 -4.76
CA GLU A 157 19.24 14.58 -5.23
C GLU A 157 18.73 15.59 -4.20
N VAL A 158 17.59 15.30 -3.55
CA VAL A 158 17.01 16.20 -2.53
C VAL A 158 17.69 16.03 -1.17
N GLY A 159 18.12 14.81 -0.83
CA GLY A 159 18.82 14.51 0.41
C GLY A 159 18.06 14.81 1.72
N PRO A 160 16.74 14.54 1.85
CA PRO A 160 16.03 14.83 3.09
C PRO A 160 16.44 13.87 4.21
N VAL A 161 16.29 14.29 5.47
CA VAL A 161 16.36 13.38 6.62
C VAL A 161 15.12 12.50 6.62
N VAL A 162 15.32 11.20 6.48
CA VAL A 162 14.22 10.23 6.43
C VAL A 162 13.87 9.75 7.84
N VAL A 163 12.59 9.83 8.16
CA VAL A 163 12.00 9.31 9.41
C VAL A 163 11.09 8.14 9.07
N GLY A 164 11.42 6.95 9.57
CA GLY A 164 10.54 5.78 9.46
C GLY A 164 9.63 5.69 10.67
N VAL A 165 8.34 5.38 10.47
CA VAL A 165 7.38 5.17 11.56
C VAL A 165 6.72 3.81 11.41
N THR A 166 6.85 2.95 12.43
CA THR A 166 6.19 1.64 12.47
C THR A 166 5.57 1.34 13.84
N GLY A 167 4.79 0.27 13.88
CA GLY A 167 4.09 -0.24 15.05
C GLY A 167 2.80 -0.96 14.68
N SER A 168 2.18 -1.65 15.62
CA SER A 168 0.87 -2.28 15.42
C SER A 168 -0.22 -1.20 15.26
N TYR A 169 -0.17 -0.15 16.10
CA TYR A 169 -1.16 0.93 16.13
C TYR A 169 -0.50 2.32 16.09
N GLY A 170 -1.27 3.38 15.82
CA GLY A 170 -0.79 4.77 15.95
C GLY A 170 0.13 5.29 14.83
N LYS A 171 0.59 4.45 13.89
CA LYS A 171 1.51 4.83 12.80
C LYS A 171 1.10 6.09 12.04
N THR A 172 -0.13 6.09 11.50
CA THR A 172 -0.62 7.17 10.65
C THR A 172 -0.73 8.48 11.41
N SER A 173 -1.32 8.47 12.60
CA SER A 173 -1.44 9.67 13.45
C SER A 173 -0.07 10.21 13.87
N THR A 174 0.85 9.33 14.26
CA THR A 174 2.22 9.70 14.64
C THR A 174 2.97 10.32 13.46
N LYS A 175 2.88 9.73 12.26
CA LYS A 175 3.48 10.27 11.03
C LYS A 175 2.98 11.70 10.74
N PHE A 176 1.68 11.94 10.85
CA PHE A 176 1.11 13.28 10.62
C PHE A 176 1.54 14.28 11.71
N ALA A 177 1.61 13.87 12.97
CA ALA A 177 2.13 14.72 14.04
C ALA A 177 3.60 15.08 13.79
N ILE A 178 4.43 14.12 13.39
CA ILE A 178 5.85 14.35 13.03
C ILE A 178 5.96 15.34 11.87
N GLU A 179 5.18 15.16 10.80
CA GLU A 179 5.20 16.08 9.64
C GLU A 179 4.97 17.54 10.04
N ARG A 180 4.11 17.79 11.04
CA ARG A 180 3.80 19.13 11.54
C ARG A 180 4.84 19.70 12.49
N LEU A 181 5.49 18.85 13.28
CA LEU A 181 6.39 19.29 14.36
C LEU A 181 7.87 19.26 13.96
N ILE A 182 8.28 18.46 12.99
CA ILE A 182 9.71 18.23 12.72
C ILE A 182 10.47 19.42 12.13
N GLY A 183 9.75 20.37 11.51
CA GLY A 183 10.36 21.55 10.91
C GLY A 183 9.35 22.64 10.55
N PRO A 184 9.79 23.73 9.91
CA PRO A 184 8.89 24.79 9.43
C PRO A 184 7.79 24.25 8.50
N PRO A 185 6.62 24.91 8.43
CA PRO A 185 5.55 24.50 7.54
C PRO A 185 6.03 24.29 6.09
N GLY A 186 5.70 23.13 5.51
CA GLY A 186 6.11 22.75 4.15
C GLY A 186 7.54 22.21 3.99
N SER A 187 8.32 22.11 5.07
CA SER A 187 9.67 21.52 5.03
C SER A 187 9.69 19.99 5.15
N ALA A 188 8.58 19.38 5.54
CA ALA A 188 8.43 17.93 5.66
C ALA A 188 7.41 17.41 4.65
N LEU A 189 7.70 16.23 4.10
CA LEU A 189 6.77 15.46 3.29
C LEU A 189 6.46 14.13 3.98
N ALA A 190 5.20 13.85 4.28
CA ALA A 190 4.77 12.52 4.71
C ALA A 190 4.20 11.67 3.57
N THR A 191 4.27 10.34 3.69
CA THR A 191 3.51 9.47 2.78
C THR A 191 1.99 9.69 2.95
N PRO A 192 1.21 9.83 1.87
CA PRO A 192 -0.22 10.10 1.97
C PRO A 192 -0.99 8.86 2.43
N GLY A 193 -1.99 9.05 3.30
CA GLY A 193 -2.81 7.95 3.84
C GLY A 193 -1.95 6.81 4.41
N SER A 194 -2.23 5.58 3.96
CA SER A 194 -1.51 4.35 4.33
C SER A 194 -0.56 3.87 3.22
N PHE A 195 0.12 4.78 2.53
CA PHE A 195 1.12 4.43 1.51
C PHE A 195 2.37 3.89 2.20
N ASN A 196 2.35 2.59 2.48
CA ASN A 196 3.29 1.89 3.34
C ASN A 196 3.94 0.67 2.67
N THR A 197 3.87 0.61 1.33
CA THR A 197 4.53 -0.40 0.48
C THR A 197 5.67 0.24 -0.32
N PRO A 198 6.69 -0.52 -0.78
CA PRO A 198 7.81 0.05 -1.53
C PRO A 198 7.38 0.89 -2.74
N LEU A 199 6.41 0.41 -3.52
CA LEU A 199 5.86 1.17 -4.66
C LEU A 199 5.07 2.41 -4.23
N GLY A 200 4.35 2.35 -3.11
CA GLY A 200 3.67 3.50 -2.53
C GLY A 200 4.66 4.60 -2.14
N VAL A 201 5.76 4.23 -1.50
CA VAL A 201 6.84 5.17 -1.13
C VAL A 201 7.53 5.72 -2.38
N CYS A 202 7.86 4.87 -3.37
CA CYS A 202 8.41 5.33 -4.65
C CYS A 202 7.51 6.38 -5.31
N ARG A 203 6.19 6.19 -5.22
CA ARG A 203 5.21 7.09 -5.79
C ARG A 203 5.23 8.45 -5.12
N THR A 204 5.17 8.49 -3.79
CA THR A 204 5.27 9.73 -3.03
C THR A 204 6.55 10.48 -3.35
N ILE A 205 7.69 9.79 -3.48
CA ILE A 205 8.95 10.44 -3.82
C ILE A 205 8.88 11.05 -5.23
N ASN A 206 8.55 10.23 -6.24
CA ASN A 206 8.53 10.66 -7.63
C ASN A 206 7.53 11.81 -7.87
N GLU A 207 6.33 11.73 -7.29
CA GLU A 207 5.25 12.71 -7.52
C GLU A 207 5.39 13.95 -6.62
N ASN A 208 5.78 13.79 -5.35
CA ASN A 208 5.63 14.85 -4.35
C ASN A 208 6.93 15.35 -3.73
N LEU A 209 8.06 14.61 -3.76
CA LEU A 209 9.32 15.14 -3.21
C LEU A 209 9.80 16.37 -4.01
N ARG A 210 10.26 17.41 -3.32
CA ARG A 210 10.68 18.70 -3.88
C ARG A 210 11.93 19.20 -3.14
N PRO A 211 12.75 20.10 -3.73
CA PRO A 211 13.98 20.59 -3.11
C PRO A 211 13.81 21.27 -1.75
N GLN A 212 12.66 21.87 -1.46
CA GLN A 212 12.39 22.49 -0.16
C GLN A 212 12.20 21.49 0.99
N HIS A 213 11.97 20.20 0.68
CA HIS A 213 11.73 19.19 1.71
C HIS A 213 13.05 18.80 2.38
N ARG A 214 13.18 19.19 3.65
CA ARG A 214 14.28 18.81 4.54
C ARG A 214 14.04 17.46 5.21
N PHE A 215 12.78 17.06 5.34
CA PHE A 215 12.37 15.84 6.01
C PHE A 215 11.44 15.00 5.13
N PHE A 216 11.57 13.68 5.22
CA PHE A 216 10.67 12.73 4.57
C PHE A 216 10.19 11.68 5.57
N VAL A 217 8.90 11.70 5.91
CA VAL A 217 8.29 10.86 6.93
C VAL A 217 7.55 9.69 6.27
N VAL A 218 7.99 8.48 6.55
CA VAL A 218 7.53 7.26 5.88
C VAL A 218 6.82 6.36 6.88
N GLU A 219 5.52 6.15 6.68
CA GLU A 219 4.80 5.06 7.36
C GLU A 219 5.29 3.71 6.82
N MET A 220 5.83 2.86 7.70
CA MET A 220 6.36 1.54 7.36
C MET A 220 5.44 0.45 7.92
N GLY A 221 4.64 -0.13 7.04
CA GLY A 221 3.75 -1.23 7.33
C GLY A 221 4.42 -2.57 7.02
N ALA A 222 4.04 -3.60 7.76
CA ALA A 222 4.46 -4.97 7.47
C ALA A 222 3.35 -5.94 7.84
N TYR A 223 3.24 -7.00 7.05
CA TYR A 223 2.41 -8.19 7.23
C TYR A 223 3.24 -9.46 7.44
N GLY A 224 4.57 -9.36 7.38
CA GLY A 224 5.52 -10.42 7.64
C GLY A 224 6.91 -9.86 7.99
N GLU A 225 7.80 -10.72 8.48
CA GLU A 225 9.21 -10.39 8.68
C GLU A 225 9.90 -10.07 7.34
N GLY A 226 10.83 -9.12 7.36
CA GLY A 226 11.62 -8.64 6.23
C GLY A 226 11.02 -7.47 5.46
N GLU A 227 9.71 -7.21 5.61
CA GLU A 227 9.01 -6.15 4.86
C GLU A 227 9.40 -4.73 5.35
N ILE A 228 9.61 -4.53 6.66
CA ILE A 228 10.11 -3.25 7.18
C ILE A 228 11.56 -3.06 6.76
N ALA A 229 12.39 -4.09 6.86
CA ALA A 229 13.77 -4.04 6.39
C ALA A 229 13.86 -3.72 4.89
N GLU A 230 12.93 -4.20 4.06
CA GLU A 230 12.86 -3.82 2.64
C GLU A 230 12.59 -2.32 2.46
N LEU A 231 11.63 -1.77 3.21
CA LEU A 231 11.35 -0.34 3.20
C LEU A 231 12.54 0.48 3.71
N CYS A 232 13.22 0.04 4.77
CA CYS A 232 14.40 0.70 5.29
C CYS A 232 15.56 0.68 4.29
N ARG A 233 15.83 -0.45 3.62
CA ARG A 233 16.85 -0.54 2.55
C ARG A 233 16.56 0.40 1.37
N PHE A 234 15.30 0.71 1.14
CA PHE A 234 14.90 1.64 0.08
C PHE A 234 14.96 3.11 0.54
N ALA A 235 14.37 3.42 1.68
CA ALA A 235 14.18 4.80 2.15
C ALA A 235 15.37 5.34 2.97
N GLY A 236 16.18 4.49 3.59
CA GLY A 236 17.34 4.89 4.38
C GLY A 236 17.02 5.80 5.58
N PRO A 237 16.15 5.38 6.52
CA PRO A 237 15.79 6.21 7.67
C PRO A 237 17.02 6.50 8.54
N ARG A 238 17.15 7.75 9.02
CA ARG A 238 18.08 8.14 10.08
C ARG A 238 17.43 8.19 11.46
N ILE A 239 16.11 8.33 11.48
CA ILE A 239 15.28 8.28 12.69
C ILE A 239 14.24 7.17 12.51
N GLY A 240 14.18 6.23 13.45
CA GLY A 240 13.22 5.12 13.44
C GLY A 240 12.28 5.22 14.63
N VAL A 241 10.98 5.35 14.38
CA VAL A 241 9.95 5.49 15.41
C VAL A 241 9.19 4.18 15.56
N LEU A 242 9.14 3.65 16.78
CA LEU A 242 8.38 2.46 17.13
C LEU A 242 7.27 2.81 18.13
N THR A 243 6.02 2.77 17.67
CA THR A 243 4.86 3.29 18.42
C THR A 243 4.22 2.28 19.38
N SER A 244 4.06 1.03 18.94
CA SER A 244 3.46 -0.05 19.76
C SER A 244 3.68 -1.42 19.12
N ILE A 245 3.61 -2.48 19.92
CA ILE A 245 3.62 -3.87 19.49
C ILE A 245 2.42 -4.59 20.13
N GLY A 246 1.49 -5.03 19.29
CA GLY A 246 0.28 -5.73 19.70
C GLY A 246 -0.23 -6.68 18.61
N PRO A 247 -1.30 -7.44 18.87
CA PRO A 247 -1.78 -8.57 18.04
C PRO A 247 -2.50 -8.11 16.76
N ALA A 248 -1.87 -7.24 15.97
CA ALA A 248 -2.36 -6.80 14.67
C ALA A 248 -1.85 -7.75 13.57
N HIS A 249 -2.75 -8.18 12.69
CA HIS A 249 -2.45 -9.10 11.58
C HIS A 249 -1.83 -10.44 12.04
N LEU A 250 -2.22 -10.91 13.24
CA LEU A 250 -1.68 -12.12 13.84
C LEU A 250 -1.89 -13.35 12.93
N GLU A 251 -2.98 -13.38 12.17
CA GLU A 251 -3.27 -14.42 11.17
C GLU A 251 -2.22 -14.50 10.06
N ARG A 252 -1.48 -13.42 9.81
CA ARG A 252 -0.39 -13.38 8.82
C ARG A 252 0.98 -13.58 9.44
N PHE A 253 1.21 -13.00 10.62
CA PHE A 253 2.48 -13.09 11.33
C PHE A 253 2.69 -14.44 12.04
N GLY A 254 1.61 -15.14 12.38
CA GLY A 254 1.66 -16.44 13.07
C GLY A 254 1.90 -16.34 14.58
N SER A 255 2.71 -15.39 15.05
CA SER A 255 2.98 -15.20 16.49
C SER A 255 3.28 -13.75 16.88
N MET A 256 3.14 -13.44 18.17
CA MET A 256 3.55 -12.15 18.74
C MET A 256 5.06 -11.91 18.60
N ASP A 257 5.89 -12.94 18.74
CA ASP A 257 7.34 -12.83 18.56
C ASP A 257 7.72 -12.43 17.13
N ALA A 258 6.99 -12.95 16.13
CA ALA A 258 7.20 -12.57 14.73
C ALA A 258 6.82 -11.11 14.49
N ILE A 259 5.73 -10.63 15.11
CA ILE A 259 5.37 -9.20 15.08
C ILE A 259 6.49 -8.37 15.73
N ARG A 260 6.98 -8.76 16.90
CA ARG A 260 8.07 -8.07 17.62
C ARG A 260 9.32 -7.96 16.77
N ARG A 261 9.81 -9.08 16.21
CA ARG A 261 10.98 -9.11 15.32
C ARG A 261 10.78 -8.22 14.10
N ALA A 262 9.63 -8.35 13.43
CA ALA A 262 9.33 -7.55 12.24
C ALA A 262 9.31 -6.05 12.54
N LYS A 263 8.66 -5.61 13.64
CA LYS A 263 8.62 -4.19 13.99
C LYS A 263 9.99 -3.65 14.41
N TYR A 264 10.79 -4.47 15.09
CA TYR A 264 12.14 -4.09 15.52
C TYR A 264 13.14 -3.93 14.35
N GLU A 265 12.83 -4.44 13.15
CA GLU A 265 13.64 -4.21 11.95
C GLU A 265 13.91 -2.73 11.68
N ILE A 266 12.98 -1.84 12.06
CA ILE A 266 13.17 -0.40 11.87
C ILE A 266 14.39 0.11 12.64
N VAL A 267 14.63 -0.40 13.85
CA VAL A 267 15.75 -0.03 14.71
C VAL A 267 17.04 -0.66 14.18
N ARG A 268 16.98 -1.95 13.83
CA ARG A 268 18.13 -2.69 13.29
C ARG A 268 18.65 -2.14 11.95
N CYS A 269 17.80 -1.46 11.20
CA CYS A 269 18.17 -0.88 9.90
C CYS A 269 18.70 0.56 10.02
N LEU A 270 18.74 1.16 11.20
CA LEU A 270 19.29 2.50 11.37
C LEU A 270 20.81 2.48 11.13
N PRO A 271 21.36 3.48 10.42
CA PRO A 271 22.80 3.58 10.23
C PRO A 271 23.50 3.98 11.55
N PRO A 272 24.83 3.82 11.65
CA PRO A 272 25.59 4.42 12.74
C PRO A 272 25.28 5.91 12.89
N GLY A 273 25.07 6.37 14.13
CA GLY A 273 24.61 7.73 14.44
C GLY A 273 23.11 7.98 14.22
N GLY A 274 22.35 6.97 13.77
CA GLY A 274 20.90 7.01 13.74
C GLY A 274 20.28 7.03 15.14
N THR A 275 19.00 7.39 15.23
CA THR A 275 18.27 7.44 16.51
C THR A 275 16.98 6.63 16.44
N ALA A 276 16.79 5.76 17.41
CA ALA A 276 15.52 5.08 17.67
C ALA A 276 14.68 5.91 18.64
N VAL A 277 13.41 6.14 18.31
CA VAL A 277 12.43 6.82 19.16
C VAL A 277 11.36 5.81 19.54
N MET A 278 11.28 5.46 20.82
CA MET A 278 10.55 4.26 21.28
C MET A 278 9.56 4.60 22.39
N ASN A 279 8.31 4.15 22.22
CA ASN A 279 7.25 4.32 23.20
C ASN A 279 7.45 3.39 24.40
N VAL A 280 7.81 3.92 25.57
CA VAL A 280 8.00 3.10 26.77
C VAL A 280 6.72 2.86 27.57
N ASP A 281 5.58 3.44 27.17
CA ASP A 281 4.28 3.07 27.74
C ASP A 281 3.88 1.64 27.32
N ASP A 282 4.30 1.22 26.12
CA ASP A 282 4.10 -0.13 25.60
C ASP A 282 5.16 -1.09 26.18
N PRO A 283 4.78 -2.15 26.92
CA PRO A 283 5.72 -3.07 27.55
C PRO A 283 6.67 -3.79 26.58
N GLU A 284 6.18 -4.14 25.39
CA GLU A 284 6.96 -4.85 24.37
C GLU A 284 8.01 -3.92 23.74
N VAL A 285 7.61 -2.66 23.49
CA VAL A 285 8.53 -1.64 22.98
C VAL A 285 9.54 -1.22 24.04
N ARG A 286 9.14 -1.12 25.31
CA ARG A 286 10.04 -0.87 26.45
C ARG A 286 11.11 -1.96 26.57
N ALA A 287 10.72 -3.23 26.55
CA ALA A 287 11.68 -4.35 26.60
C ALA A 287 12.69 -4.28 25.44
N LEU A 288 12.25 -3.90 24.24
CA LEU A 288 13.15 -3.69 23.10
C LEU A 288 14.05 -2.46 23.29
N ALA A 289 13.54 -1.37 23.88
CA ALA A 289 14.31 -0.16 24.14
C ALA A 289 15.44 -0.43 25.13
N ASP A 290 15.18 -1.25 26.15
CA ASP A 290 16.15 -1.64 27.18
C ASP A 290 17.19 -2.63 26.64
N ALA A 291 16.81 -3.49 25.70
CA ALA A 291 17.71 -4.43 25.04
C ALA A 291 18.48 -3.84 23.84
N THR A 292 18.20 -2.60 23.44
CA THR A 292 18.86 -2.00 22.26
C THR A 292 20.21 -1.42 22.61
N GLU A 293 21.24 -1.89 21.90
CA GLU A 293 22.62 -1.43 22.03
C GLU A 293 23.15 -0.87 20.70
N GLY A 294 24.20 -0.04 20.76
CA GLY A 294 24.91 0.46 19.57
C GLY A 294 24.19 1.56 18.76
N ILE A 295 22.96 1.92 19.13
CA ILE A 295 22.18 3.01 18.53
C ILE A 295 21.63 3.90 19.65
N ARG A 296 21.52 5.21 19.41
CA ARG A 296 20.89 6.14 20.36
C ARG A 296 19.41 5.81 20.48
N VAL A 297 18.92 5.60 21.70
CA VAL A 297 17.50 5.39 22.00
C VAL A 297 16.96 6.61 22.75
N VAL A 298 15.92 7.23 22.20
CA VAL A 298 15.11 8.26 22.87
C VAL A 298 13.78 7.63 23.28
N ARG A 299 13.54 7.59 24.59
CA ARG A 299 12.36 7.00 25.21
C ARG A 299 11.30 8.07 25.41
N TYR A 300 10.08 7.81 24.95
CA TYR A 300 8.94 8.70 25.19
C TYR A 300 7.77 7.94 25.79
N GLY A 301 6.96 8.62 26.60
CA GLY A 301 5.80 8.03 27.27
C GLY A 301 5.19 9.01 28.28
N LEU A 302 4.03 8.71 28.85
CA LEU A 302 3.28 9.59 29.76
C LEU A 302 3.70 9.52 31.24
N GLU A 303 4.74 8.74 31.56
CA GLU A 303 5.17 8.36 32.90
C GLU A 303 4.53 7.03 33.38
N GLY A 304 5.41 6.10 33.69
CA GLY A 304 5.12 4.75 34.18
C GLY A 304 6.31 4.25 35.00
N SER A 305 6.56 2.94 35.04
CA SER A 305 7.66 2.34 35.82
C SER A 305 9.09 2.79 35.46
N VAL A 306 9.27 3.54 34.37
CA VAL A 306 10.56 4.08 33.88
C VAL A 306 10.37 5.56 33.53
N ARG A 307 11.34 6.41 33.87
CA ARG A 307 11.34 7.83 33.52
C ARG A 307 11.71 8.01 32.03
N PRO A 308 10.81 8.51 31.15
CA PRO A 308 11.11 8.75 29.75
C PRO A 308 12.03 9.97 29.55
N ASP A 309 12.71 10.07 28.40
CA ASP A 309 13.44 11.27 27.99
C ASP A 309 12.49 12.42 27.61
N VAL A 310 11.31 12.07 27.09
CA VAL A 310 10.24 13.00 26.69
C VAL A 310 8.92 12.52 27.28
N THR A 311 8.30 13.32 28.14
CA THR A 311 7.06 13.00 28.84
C THR A 311 6.05 14.14 28.80
N ALA A 312 4.83 13.88 29.25
CA ALA A 312 3.85 14.92 29.55
C ALA A 312 3.15 14.64 30.88
N HIS A 313 2.84 15.71 31.58
CA HIS A 313 2.15 15.72 32.87
C HIS A 313 1.18 16.91 32.94
N SER A 314 0.44 17.03 34.04
CA SER A 314 -0.62 18.05 34.21
C SER A 314 -1.62 18.04 33.04
N VAL A 315 -2.04 16.84 32.64
CA VAL A 315 -2.93 16.64 31.51
C VAL A 315 -4.37 16.92 31.93
N GLU A 316 -4.99 17.93 31.30
CA GLU A 316 -6.38 18.30 31.50
C GLU A 316 -7.13 18.16 30.17
N VAL A 317 -8.08 17.24 30.10
CA VAL A 317 -8.89 17.00 28.90
C VAL A 317 -10.22 17.73 29.06
N THR A 318 -10.57 18.52 28.05
CA THR A 318 -11.86 19.24 27.94
C THR A 318 -12.53 18.89 26.62
N GLU A 319 -13.80 19.28 26.46
CA GLU A 319 -14.52 19.13 25.19
C GLU A 319 -13.88 19.91 24.02
N ARG A 320 -13.08 20.94 24.33
CA ARG A 320 -12.42 21.81 23.34
C ARG A 320 -11.01 21.37 22.97
N GLY A 321 -10.44 20.41 23.70
CA GLY A 321 -9.06 19.98 23.53
C GLY A 321 -8.41 19.53 24.83
N THR A 322 -7.11 19.27 24.75
CA THR A 322 -6.26 18.81 25.86
C THR A 322 -5.19 19.85 26.17
N THR A 323 -5.08 20.27 27.43
CA THR A 323 -3.95 21.04 27.96
C THR A 323 -2.96 20.08 28.59
N LEU A 324 -1.66 20.30 28.36
CA LEU A 324 -0.60 19.46 28.90
C LEU A 324 0.69 20.25 29.09
N THR A 325 1.53 19.79 30.01
CA THR A 325 2.92 20.26 30.12
C THR A 325 3.85 19.15 29.63
N VAL A 326 4.50 19.38 28.49
CA VAL A 326 5.52 18.50 27.91
C VAL A 326 6.85 18.78 28.58
N ALA A 327 7.54 17.75 29.04
CA ALA A 327 8.85 17.86 29.68
C ALA A 327 9.90 17.05 28.89
N ALA A 328 11.03 17.68 28.58
CA ALA A 328 12.15 17.05 27.88
C ALA A 328 13.47 17.74 28.22
N GLY A 329 14.52 16.98 28.54
CA GLY A 329 15.86 17.54 28.78
C GLY A 329 15.95 18.54 29.94
N GLY A 330 15.03 18.49 30.90
CA GLY A 330 14.93 19.44 32.02
C GLY A 330 14.18 20.73 31.69
N GLU A 331 13.71 20.91 30.46
CA GLU A 331 12.81 21.99 30.06
C GLU A 331 11.36 21.51 30.10
N GLU A 332 10.45 22.46 30.31
CA GLU A 332 9.03 22.24 30.29
C GLU A 332 8.32 23.24 29.37
N LEU A 333 7.31 22.75 28.66
CA LEU A 333 6.43 23.54 27.82
C LEU A 333 4.98 23.22 28.14
N ARG A 334 4.27 24.20 28.72
CA ARG A 334 2.81 24.16 28.85
C ARG A 334 2.17 24.56 27.52
N THR A 335 1.34 23.69 26.98
CA THR A 335 0.67 23.87 25.68
C THR A 335 -0.73 23.28 25.68
N GLU A 336 -1.48 23.56 24.62
CA GLU A 336 -2.82 23.02 24.38
C GLU A 336 -2.91 22.42 22.99
N THR A 337 -3.78 21.44 22.80
CA THR A 337 -4.02 20.81 21.50
C THR A 337 -5.50 20.50 21.34
N ARG A 338 -6.00 20.50 20.10
CA ARG A 338 -7.39 20.09 19.79
C ARG A 338 -7.57 18.57 19.73
N LEU A 339 -6.48 17.81 19.86
CA LEU A 339 -6.53 16.37 19.89
C LEU A 339 -7.09 15.87 21.24
N LEU A 340 -8.00 14.90 21.17
CA LEU A 340 -8.65 14.30 22.33
C LEU A 340 -8.13 12.88 22.62
N GLY A 341 -8.04 12.56 23.91
CA GLY A 341 -7.75 11.21 24.41
C GLY A 341 -6.27 10.91 24.64
N ALA A 342 -6.00 10.00 25.59
CA ALA A 342 -4.64 9.63 26.01
C ALA A 342 -3.76 9.09 24.86
N HIS A 343 -4.36 8.38 23.89
CA HIS A 343 -3.62 7.89 22.72
C HIS A 343 -3.07 9.02 21.84
N ALA A 344 -3.73 10.18 21.81
CA ALA A 344 -3.23 11.33 21.06
C ALA A 344 -1.93 11.87 21.67
N LEU A 345 -1.81 11.83 23.00
CA LEU A 345 -0.61 12.27 23.70
C LEU A 345 0.61 11.46 23.26
N GLY A 346 0.49 10.13 23.14
CA GLY A 346 1.58 9.30 22.63
C GLY A 346 2.04 9.69 21.22
N HIS A 347 1.12 10.14 20.35
CA HIS A 347 1.48 10.64 19.02
C HIS A 347 2.21 11.99 19.07
N ILE A 348 1.79 12.87 19.98
CA ILE A 348 2.42 14.18 20.22
C ILE A 348 3.82 13.97 20.79
N LEU A 349 3.98 13.15 21.83
CA LEU A 349 5.28 12.87 22.45
C LEU A 349 6.26 12.21 21.48
N ALA A 350 5.79 11.29 20.63
CA ALA A 350 6.60 10.74 19.55
C ALA A 350 7.09 11.83 18.58
N ALA A 351 6.19 12.75 18.20
CA ALA A 351 6.51 13.84 17.28
C ALA A 351 7.44 14.89 17.90
N VAL A 352 7.24 15.25 19.18
CA VAL A 352 8.15 16.09 19.97
C VAL A 352 9.53 15.44 20.03
N SER A 353 9.61 14.15 20.37
CA SER A 353 10.88 13.41 20.42
C SER A 353 11.63 13.46 19.10
N VAL A 354 10.94 13.24 17.97
CA VAL A 354 11.55 13.32 16.64
C VAL A 354 11.99 14.75 16.31
N ALA A 355 11.21 15.77 16.68
CA ALA A 355 11.56 17.17 16.44
C ALA A 355 12.79 17.61 17.24
N LEU A 356 12.91 17.19 18.50
CA LEU A 356 14.09 17.43 19.34
C LEU A 356 15.33 16.71 18.77
N VAL A 357 15.18 15.46 18.32
CA VAL A 357 16.26 14.73 17.62
C VAL A 357 16.66 15.41 16.31
N ALA A 358 15.72 16.05 15.61
CA ALA A 358 15.97 16.85 14.41
C ALA A 358 16.59 18.23 14.70
N GLY A 359 16.82 18.58 15.97
CA GLY A 359 17.51 19.79 16.40
C GLY A 359 16.61 20.99 16.70
N ARG A 360 15.29 20.82 16.79
CA ARG A 360 14.38 21.87 17.28
C ARG A 360 14.48 22.00 18.80
N SER A 361 14.21 23.19 19.33
CA SER A 361 14.08 23.37 20.79
C SER A 361 12.66 23.08 21.25
N LEU A 362 12.46 22.79 22.54
CA LEU A 362 11.13 22.51 23.07
C LEU A 362 10.21 23.74 22.91
N GLY A 363 10.72 24.95 23.18
CA GLY A 363 9.97 26.20 23.05
C GLY A 363 9.45 26.48 21.63
N GLU A 364 10.11 25.99 20.58
CA GLU A 364 9.65 26.12 19.19
C GLU A 364 8.43 25.26 18.85
N LEU A 365 8.03 24.33 19.72
CA LEU A 365 6.98 23.34 19.46
C LEU A 365 5.59 23.78 19.92
N ASP A 366 5.44 24.87 20.68
CA ASP A 366 4.12 25.32 21.18
C ASP A 366 3.14 25.60 20.04
N GLY A 367 3.50 26.49 19.11
CA GLY A 367 2.67 26.81 17.95
C GLY A 367 2.30 25.58 17.10
N PRO A 368 3.29 24.74 16.70
CA PRO A 368 3.02 23.49 16.01
C PRO A 368 2.07 22.54 16.76
N ILE A 369 2.24 22.32 18.06
CA ILE A 369 1.38 21.44 18.88
C ILE A 369 -0.05 21.96 18.91
N ARG A 370 -0.24 23.27 19.11
CA ARG A 370 -1.57 23.93 19.08
C ARG A 370 -2.27 23.79 17.73
N SER A 371 -1.49 23.74 16.65
CA SER A 371 -2.02 23.62 15.28
C SER A 371 -2.39 22.19 14.87
N LEU A 372 -2.08 21.17 15.70
CA LEU A 372 -2.38 19.79 15.38
C LEU A 372 -3.89 19.56 15.24
N GLN A 373 -4.26 18.87 14.17
CA GLN A 373 -5.62 18.47 13.87
C GLN A 373 -5.72 16.95 13.88
N ALA A 374 -6.90 16.45 14.26
CA ALA A 374 -7.19 15.03 14.16
C ALA A 374 -7.09 14.57 12.70
N VAL A 375 -6.55 13.38 12.49
CA VAL A 375 -6.54 12.75 11.16
C VAL A 375 -7.98 12.40 10.81
N GLU A 376 -8.36 12.59 9.55
CA GLU A 376 -9.69 12.22 9.04
C GLU A 376 -10.09 10.80 9.49
N HIS A 377 -11.31 10.67 10.02
CA HIS A 377 -11.86 9.43 10.60
C HIS A 377 -11.15 8.87 11.85
N ARG A 378 -10.34 9.67 12.57
CA ARG A 378 -9.71 9.26 13.84
C ARG A 378 -9.96 10.29 14.95
N LEU A 379 -11.07 10.10 15.68
CA LEU A 379 -11.50 11.00 16.77
C LEU A 379 -11.52 12.48 16.34
N GLN A 380 -12.00 12.72 15.12
CA GLN A 380 -12.20 14.06 14.62
C GLN A 380 -13.43 14.66 15.31
N ILE A 381 -13.24 15.82 15.95
CA ILE A 381 -14.37 16.65 16.39
C ILE A 381 -15.07 17.13 15.12
N ILE A 382 -16.33 16.75 14.94
CA ILE A 382 -17.19 17.26 13.88
C ILE A 382 -18.02 18.35 14.52
N ASP A 383 -17.73 19.61 14.17
CA ASP A 383 -18.58 20.74 14.55
C ASP A 383 -19.93 20.55 13.83
N GLY A 384 -20.96 20.05 14.52
CA GLY A 384 -22.29 19.88 13.90
C GLY A 384 -23.24 18.80 14.43
N THR A 385 -22.94 18.10 15.53
CA THR A 385 -23.97 17.30 16.21
C THR A 385 -23.87 17.60 17.70
N GLY A 386 -24.74 18.50 18.16
CA GLY A 386 -24.97 18.76 19.58
C GLY A 386 -25.66 17.58 20.28
#